data_AF-A0AA37QWR0-F1
#
_entry.id   AF-A0AA37QWR0-F1
#
_cell.length_a   1.000
_cell.length_b   1.000
_cell.length_c   1.000
_cell.angle_alpha   90.00
_cell.angle_beta   90.00
_cell.angle_gamma   90.00
#
_symmetry.space_group_name_H-M   'P 1'
#
loop_
_entity.id
_entity.type
_entity.pdbx_description
1 polymer ?
#
loop_
_entity_poly.entity_id
_entity_poly.type
_entity_poly.pdbx_seq_one_letter_code
_entity_poly.pdbx_strand_id
1 'polypeptide(L)'
;MPPIYIRRIQAKGAEGLVNEVIDGQQRVSAVLDYIDGKYRLSKNLSSDWAGRAYRDLSPTHRQAITNHSFSTEIFVGITDLEVLEIFARLNTYSVPLNSQELRNGKYFGSFKQSMYSLALEHLEFWRRQNIFSERSIARMLEAELTSELSIALFDGMQDKKKSIDEFYGKFEEEYPARLQNEKRFREIIDEINETFDQGIGDTQFSRAPLFYTLFCVVAHRRFGLPKCSFATPKKSLNAAERADLSDAVRRLSDAIEKAKEGDAIPNSLQTFVAASLTQTDNIKPRQDRFRVLYHRAFPS
;
A
#
# COMPACT_ATOMS: atom_id res chain seq x y z
N MET A 1 -4.78 -30.26 -8.93
CA MET A 1 -3.60 -29.40 -8.74
C MET A 1 -4.00 -27.99 -9.16
N PRO A 2 -3.64 -26.92 -8.45
CA PRO A 2 -3.96 -25.56 -8.88
C PRO A 2 -3.39 -25.26 -10.27
N PRO A 3 -3.98 -24.35 -11.05
CA PRO A 3 -3.41 -23.96 -12.34
C PRO A 3 -2.00 -23.34 -12.20
N ILE A 4 -1.26 -23.35 -13.30
CA ILE A 4 0.00 -22.62 -13.49
C ILE A 4 -0.34 -21.33 -14.24
N TYR A 5 0.10 -20.19 -13.72
CA TYR A 5 -0.22 -18.89 -14.30
C TYR A 5 0.97 -18.41 -15.10
N ILE A 6 0.74 -18.01 -16.34
CA ILE A 6 1.78 -17.71 -17.32
C ILE A 6 1.51 -16.37 -17.97
N ARG A 7 2.51 -15.49 -18.01
CA ARG A 7 2.54 -14.31 -18.87
C ARG A 7 3.16 -14.71 -20.21
N ARG A 8 2.50 -14.36 -21.31
CA ARG A 8 3.04 -14.51 -22.66
C ARG A 8 3.52 -13.16 -23.18
N ILE A 9 4.82 -13.06 -23.43
CA ILE A 9 5.46 -11.87 -24.00
C ILE A 9 6.06 -12.19 -25.38
N GLN A 10 6.15 -11.16 -26.21
CA GLN A 10 6.88 -11.28 -27.48
C GLN A 10 8.38 -11.11 -27.23
N ALA A 11 9.20 -12.03 -27.75
CA ALA A 11 10.64 -11.95 -27.60
C ALA A 11 11.17 -10.66 -28.26
N LYS A 12 11.98 -9.87 -27.54
CA LYS A 12 12.68 -8.73 -28.14
C LYS A 12 13.66 -9.24 -29.19
N GLY A 13 13.34 -9.03 -30.48
CA GLY A 13 14.24 -9.30 -31.61
C GLY A 13 14.11 -10.66 -32.31
N ALA A 14 13.07 -11.46 -32.02
CA ALA A 14 12.81 -12.71 -32.73
C ALA A 14 11.30 -12.98 -32.94
N GLU A 15 10.92 -13.74 -33.97
CA GLU A 15 9.56 -14.24 -34.20
C GLU A 15 9.15 -15.35 -33.20
N GLY A 16 9.34 -15.10 -31.90
CA GLY A 16 9.09 -16.09 -30.84
C GLY A 16 8.24 -15.53 -29.71
N LEU A 17 7.34 -16.36 -29.17
CA LEU A 17 6.59 -16.09 -27.95
C LEU A 17 7.35 -16.69 -26.76
N VAL A 18 7.60 -15.90 -25.72
CA VAL A 18 8.17 -16.36 -24.45
C VAL A 18 7.05 -16.48 -23.43
N ASN A 19 6.99 -17.63 -22.76
CA ASN A 19 6.09 -17.88 -21.64
C ASN A 19 6.87 -17.73 -20.34
N GLU A 20 6.51 -16.74 -19.53
CA GLU A 20 7.04 -16.49 -18.20
C GLU A 20 6.07 -17.02 -17.16
N VAL A 21 6.54 -17.86 -16.24
CA VAL A 21 5.69 -18.42 -15.18
C VAL A 21 5.55 -17.39 -14.05
N ILE A 22 4.32 -16.92 -13.83
CA ILE A 22 3.97 -15.97 -12.76
C ILE A 22 3.80 -16.71 -11.43
N ASP A 23 3.05 -17.82 -11.44
CA ASP A 23 2.84 -18.70 -10.27
C ASP A 23 2.94 -20.17 -10.65
N GLY A 24 3.46 -20.98 -9.72
CA GLY A 24 3.65 -22.41 -9.91
C GLY A 24 5.06 -22.83 -10.33
N GLN A 25 6.03 -21.92 -10.27
CA GLN A 25 7.42 -22.18 -10.61
C GLN A 25 8.00 -23.38 -9.86
N GLN A 26 7.83 -23.47 -8.54
CA GLN A 26 8.33 -24.60 -7.75
C GLN A 26 7.71 -25.95 -8.17
N ARG A 27 6.45 -25.95 -8.60
CA ARG A 27 5.75 -27.18 -9.05
C ARG A 27 6.29 -27.66 -10.39
N VAL A 28 6.45 -26.73 -11.33
CA VAL A 28 7.04 -27.01 -12.65
C VAL A 28 8.49 -27.46 -12.49
N SER A 29 9.31 -26.71 -11.74
CA SER A 29 10.69 -27.06 -11.45
C SER A 29 10.81 -28.41 -10.77
N ALA A 30 9.98 -28.71 -9.76
CA ALA A 30 10.03 -30.00 -9.09
C ALA A 30 9.83 -31.17 -10.06
N VAL A 31 8.87 -31.09 -10.99
CA VAL A 31 8.64 -32.14 -11.98
C VAL A 31 9.79 -32.25 -12.98
N LEU A 32 10.27 -31.12 -13.51
CA LEU A 32 11.40 -31.10 -14.43
C LEU A 32 12.68 -31.65 -13.78
N ASP A 33 12.97 -31.22 -12.56
CA ASP A 33 14.13 -31.65 -11.78
C ASP A 33 14.06 -33.15 -11.43
N TYR A 34 12.85 -33.70 -11.22
CA TYR A 34 12.68 -35.13 -11.02
C TYR A 34 12.94 -35.93 -12.31
N ILE A 35 12.41 -35.45 -13.45
CA ILE A 35 12.61 -36.06 -14.77
C ILE A 35 14.11 -36.04 -15.14
N ASP A 36 14.80 -34.93 -14.85
CA ASP A 36 16.24 -34.76 -15.03
C ASP A 36 17.08 -35.57 -14.01
N GLY A 37 16.42 -36.26 -13.08
CA GLY A 37 17.08 -37.16 -12.13
C GLY A 37 17.83 -36.44 -11.00
N LYS A 38 17.56 -35.16 -10.75
CA LYS A 38 18.22 -34.37 -9.70
C LYS A 38 17.92 -34.86 -8.29
N TYR A 39 16.82 -35.58 -8.10
CA TYR A 39 16.45 -36.15 -6.81
C TYR A 39 15.63 -37.45 -6.93
N ARG A 40 15.45 -38.12 -5.79
CA ARG A 40 14.63 -39.34 -5.62
C ARG A 40 13.39 -39.02 -4.80
N LEU A 41 12.31 -39.77 -5.03
CA LEU A 41 11.10 -39.66 -4.22
C LEU A 41 11.40 -40.02 -2.75
N SER A 42 10.72 -39.34 -1.82
CA SER A 42 10.90 -39.58 -0.39
C SER A 42 10.60 -41.04 -0.03
N LYS A 43 11.42 -41.64 0.85
CA LYS A 43 11.18 -42.99 1.38
C LYS A 43 9.95 -43.06 2.30
N ASN A 44 9.46 -41.91 2.75
CA ASN A 44 8.31 -41.80 3.65
C ASN A 44 6.97 -41.71 2.89
N LEU A 45 6.99 -41.82 1.56
CA LEU A 45 5.77 -41.87 0.76
C LEU A 45 5.08 -43.22 0.94
N SER A 46 3.76 -43.20 1.17
CA SER A 46 2.91 -44.40 1.18
C SER A 46 2.58 -44.83 -0.26
N SER A 47 3.61 -45.16 -1.05
CA SER A 47 3.45 -45.62 -2.44
C SER A 47 4.63 -46.51 -2.87
N ASP A 48 4.40 -47.38 -3.86
CA ASP A 48 5.42 -48.28 -4.42
C ASP A 48 6.60 -47.57 -5.10
N TRP A 49 6.49 -46.24 -5.26
CA TRP A 49 7.48 -45.36 -5.88
C TRP A 49 8.43 -44.73 -4.86
N ALA A 50 8.22 -44.95 -3.56
CA ALA A 50 9.06 -44.40 -2.50
C ALA A 50 10.55 -44.74 -2.71
N GLY A 51 11.43 -43.75 -2.64
CA GLY A 51 12.88 -43.91 -2.85
C GLY A 51 13.33 -44.05 -4.31
N ARG A 52 12.42 -44.17 -5.28
CA ARG A 52 12.78 -44.35 -6.70
C ARG A 52 13.21 -43.03 -7.35
N ALA A 53 14.17 -43.10 -8.27
CA ALA A 53 14.44 -42.03 -9.22
C ALA A 53 13.55 -42.19 -10.45
N TYR A 54 13.40 -41.14 -11.26
CA TYR A 54 12.62 -41.19 -12.49
C TYR A 54 13.03 -42.34 -13.44
N ARG A 55 14.34 -42.61 -13.54
CA ARG A 55 14.89 -43.72 -14.35
C ARG A 55 14.51 -45.12 -13.85
N ASP A 56 14.18 -45.25 -12.56
CA ASP A 56 13.84 -46.52 -11.91
C ASP A 56 12.33 -46.84 -12.03
N LEU A 57 11.56 -45.96 -12.68
CA LEU A 57 10.14 -46.15 -12.96
C LEU A 57 9.93 -47.01 -14.21
N SER A 58 8.83 -47.77 -14.24
CA SER A 58 8.46 -48.53 -15.44
C SER A 58 8.15 -47.59 -16.62
N PRO A 59 8.28 -48.06 -17.88
CA PRO A 59 7.96 -47.26 -19.06
C PRO A 59 6.56 -46.62 -19.00
N THR A 60 5.56 -47.37 -18.53
CA THR A 60 4.18 -46.89 -18.38
C THR A 60 4.06 -45.70 -17.44
N HIS A 61 4.77 -45.72 -16.29
CA HIS A 61 4.71 -44.61 -15.32
C HIS A 61 5.47 -43.37 -15.81
N ARG A 62 6.60 -43.56 -16.49
CA ARG A 62 7.32 -42.44 -17.13
C ARG A 62 6.43 -41.76 -18.17
N GLN A 63 5.75 -42.54 -19.00
CA GLN A 63 4.82 -42.02 -19.99
C GLN A 63 3.63 -41.30 -19.35
N ALA A 64 3.10 -41.78 -18.22
CA ALA A 64 2.04 -41.11 -17.47
C ALA A 64 2.49 -39.72 -16.94
N ILE A 65 3.74 -39.59 -16.49
CA ILE A 65 4.32 -38.30 -16.06
C ILE A 65 4.49 -37.36 -17.26
N THR A 66 5.07 -37.84 -18.36
CA THR A 66 5.31 -37.02 -19.56
C THR A 66 4.01 -36.55 -20.23
N ASN A 67 2.97 -37.37 -20.19
CA ASN A 67 1.66 -37.03 -20.75
C ASN A 67 0.78 -36.22 -19.80
N HIS A 68 1.25 -35.94 -18.57
CA HIS A 68 0.48 -35.14 -17.63
C HIS A 68 0.47 -33.67 -18.05
N SER A 69 -0.72 -33.15 -18.33
CA SER A 69 -0.93 -31.73 -18.62
C SER A 69 -1.31 -30.97 -17.35
N PHE A 70 -0.58 -29.89 -17.07
CA PHE A 70 -1.03 -28.92 -16.08
C PHE A 70 -2.15 -28.05 -16.65
N SER A 71 -3.12 -27.72 -15.81
CA SER A 71 -4.06 -26.64 -16.11
C SER A 71 -3.27 -25.32 -16.12
N THR A 72 -3.42 -24.52 -17.16
CA THR A 72 -2.69 -23.26 -17.32
C THR A 72 -3.64 -22.11 -17.62
N GLU A 73 -3.41 -20.97 -16.98
CA GLU A 73 -4.04 -19.70 -17.32
C GLU A 73 -2.99 -18.79 -17.94
N ILE A 74 -3.24 -18.30 -19.16
CA ILE A 74 -2.26 -17.55 -19.95
C ILE A 74 -2.77 -16.13 -20.15
N PHE A 75 -1.98 -15.16 -19.68
CA PHE A 75 -2.22 -13.74 -19.88
C PHE A 75 -1.36 -13.21 -21.01
N VAL A 76 -1.96 -12.46 -21.94
CA VAL A 76 -1.29 -11.88 -23.10
C VAL A 76 -1.39 -10.36 -23.03
N GLY A 77 -0.27 -9.66 -23.24
CA GLY A 77 -0.26 -8.20 -23.30
C GLY A 77 -0.42 -7.48 -21.95
N ILE A 78 -0.27 -8.19 -20.83
CA ILE A 78 -0.31 -7.60 -19.49
C ILE A 78 1.03 -6.97 -19.11
N THR A 79 0.95 -5.82 -18.45
CA THR A 79 2.07 -5.04 -17.91
C THR A 79 2.70 -5.72 -16.69
N ASP A 80 3.92 -5.29 -16.31
CA ASP A 80 4.57 -5.77 -15.08
C ASP A 80 3.74 -5.48 -13.82
N LEU A 81 3.01 -4.35 -13.80
CA LEU A 81 2.12 -3.99 -12.70
C LEU A 81 0.95 -4.97 -12.57
N GLU A 82 0.30 -5.31 -13.69
CA GLU A 82 -0.80 -6.30 -13.71
C GLU A 82 -0.31 -7.70 -13.31
N VAL A 83 0.91 -8.08 -13.67
CA VAL A 83 1.54 -9.32 -13.19
C VAL A 83 1.69 -9.29 -11.66
N LEU A 84 2.17 -8.18 -11.09
CA LEU A 84 2.30 -8.04 -9.64
C LEU A 84 0.95 -8.11 -8.93
N GLU A 85 -0.11 -7.53 -9.50
CA GLU A 85 -1.47 -7.64 -8.96
C GLU A 85 -1.99 -9.08 -9.01
N ILE A 86 -1.81 -9.78 -10.13
CA ILE A 86 -2.19 -11.19 -10.28
C ILE A 86 -1.42 -12.05 -9.28
N PHE A 87 -0.11 -11.84 -9.14
CA PHE A 87 0.73 -12.56 -8.20
C PHE A 87 0.32 -12.31 -6.74
N ALA A 88 0.03 -11.05 -6.40
CA ALA A 88 -0.46 -10.69 -5.08
C ALA A 88 -1.79 -11.40 -4.77
N ARG A 89 -2.73 -11.43 -5.73
CA ARG A 89 -4.04 -12.11 -5.62
C ARG A 89 -3.91 -13.63 -5.52
N LEU A 90 -3.01 -14.23 -6.29
CA LEU A 90 -2.77 -15.67 -6.31
C LEU A 90 -2.25 -16.18 -4.97
N ASN A 91 -1.29 -15.46 -4.40
CA ASN A 91 -0.76 -15.75 -3.08
C ASN A 91 -1.73 -15.37 -1.94
N THR A 92 -2.87 -14.74 -2.28
CA THR A 92 -3.93 -14.39 -1.35
C THR A 92 -5.24 -15.15 -1.56
N TYR A 93 -5.28 -16.28 -2.29
CA TYR A 93 -6.47 -17.15 -2.25
C TYR A 93 -6.84 -17.64 -0.83
N SER A 94 -5.93 -17.52 0.14
CA SER A 94 -6.18 -17.71 1.58
C SER A 94 -6.43 -16.43 2.38
N VAL A 95 -6.26 -15.24 1.77
CA VAL A 95 -6.39 -13.95 2.44
C VAL A 95 -7.59 -13.19 1.85
N PRO A 96 -8.58 -12.84 2.69
CA PRO A 96 -9.74 -12.11 2.22
C PRO A 96 -9.34 -10.77 1.58
N LEU A 97 -10.14 -10.35 0.58
CA LEU A 97 -10.06 -9.01 0.01
C LEU A 97 -10.18 -7.97 1.14
N ASN A 98 -9.33 -6.94 1.09
CA ASN A 98 -9.42 -5.82 2.00
C ASN A 98 -10.58 -4.90 1.58
N SER A 99 -10.93 -3.94 2.45
CA SER A 99 -12.03 -3.02 2.19
C SER A 99 -11.85 -2.20 0.91
N GLN A 100 -10.63 -1.81 0.57
CA GLN A 100 -10.37 -1.02 -0.63
C GLN A 100 -10.49 -1.85 -1.92
N GLU A 101 -10.06 -3.11 -1.92
CA GLU A 101 -10.24 -4.06 -3.02
C GLU A 101 -11.74 -4.31 -3.29
N LEU A 102 -12.55 -4.42 -2.22
CA LEU A 102 -14.00 -4.51 -2.33
C LEU A 102 -14.63 -3.22 -2.91
N ARG A 103 -14.16 -2.04 -2.48
CA ARG A 103 -14.60 -0.76 -3.06
C ARG A 103 -14.26 -0.66 -4.54
N ASN A 104 -13.09 -1.13 -4.94
CA ASN A 104 -12.67 -1.13 -6.33
C ASN A 104 -13.66 -1.90 -7.23
N GLY A 105 -14.13 -3.06 -6.77
CA GLY A 105 -15.11 -3.86 -7.52
C GLY A 105 -16.54 -3.29 -7.48
N LYS A 106 -16.88 -2.52 -6.45
CA LYS A 106 -18.25 -2.02 -6.22
C LYS A 106 -18.55 -0.69 -6.90
N TYR A 107 -17.58 0.21 -6.99
CA TYR A 107 -17.77 1.60 -7.44
C TYR A 107 -16.97 1.88 -8.72
N PHE A 108 -17.44 2.81 -9.55
CA PHE A 108 -16.84 3.22 -10.82
C PHE A 108 -16.83 4.74 -11.02
N GLY A 109 -17.37 5.48 -10.06
CA GLY A 109 -17.68 6.90 -10.18
C GLY A 109 -16.52 7.90 -10.15
N SER A 110 -16.88 9.17 -10.28
CA SER A 110 -15.95 10.31 -10.39
C SER A 110 -14.97 10.40 -9.21
N PHE A 111 -15.43 10.14 -7.99
CA PHE A 111 -14.57 10.17 -6.82
C PHE A 111 -13.52 9.06 -6.86
N LYS A 112 -13.91 7.81 -7.16
CA LYS A 112 -12.98 6.70 -7.33
C LYS A 112 -11.89 7.04 -8.35
N GLN A 113 -12.28 7.49 -9.54
CA GLN A 113 -11.32 7.80 -10.61
C GLN A 113 -10.32 8.87 -10.16
N SER A 114 -10.79 9.91 -9.46
CA SER A 114 -9.94 10.95 -8.87
C SER A 114 -8.93 10.37 -7.86
N MET A 115 -9.38 9.53 -6.93
CA MET A 115 -8.51 8.95 -5.90
C MET A 115 -7.44 8.03 -6.50
N TYR A 116 -7.81 7.19 -7.46
CA TYR A 116 -6.86 6.31 -8.15
C TYR A 116 -5.87 7.10 -9.01
N SER A 117 -6.35 8.16 -9.69
CA SER A 117 -5.47 9.02 -10.47
C SER A 117 -4.45 9.77 -9.60
N LEU A 118 -4.88 10.35 -8.48
CA LEU A 118 -3.97 11.02 -7.53
C LEU A 118 -2.99 10.03 -6.90
N ALA A 119 -3.47 8.84 -6.52
CA ALA A 119 -2.63 7.80 -5.93
C ALA A 119 -1.53 7.35 -6.90
N LEU A 120 -1.89 7.16 -8.19
CA LEU A 120 -0.96 6.82 -9.26
C LEU A 120 0.01 7.97 -9.59
N GLU A 121 -0.48 9.20 -9.65
CA GLU A 121 0.34 10.41 -9.89
C GLU A 121 1.46 10.54 -8.85
N HIS A 122 1.19 10.16 -7.60
CA HIS A 122 2.14 10.21 -6.50
C HIS A 122 2.82 8.86 -6.17
N LEU A 123 2.79 7.88 -7.08
CA LEU A 123 3.34 6.53 -6.84
C LEU A 123 4.80 6.55 -6.38
N GLU A 124 5.64 7.33 -7.06
CA GLU A 124 7.06 7.45 -6.70
C GLU A 124 7.27 8.16 -5.36
N PHE A 125 6.39 9.09 -4.98
CA PHE A 125 6.42 9.70 -3.66
C PHE A 125 6.12 8.66 -2.57
N TRP A 126 5.07 7.85 -2.74
CA TRP A 126 4.72 6.79 -1.78
C TRP A 126 5.85 5.80 -1.55
N ARG A 127 6.53 5.41 -2.63
CA ARG A 127 7.68 4.50 -2.62
C ARG A 127 8.90 5.13 -1.96
N ARG A 128 9.33 6.30 -2.45
CA ARG A 128 10.52 7.00 -1.96
C ARG A 128 10.43 7.32 -0.47
N GLN A 129 9.24 7.66 0.01
CA GLN A 129 9.01 8.00 1.43
C GLN A 129 8.73 6.78 2.30
N ASN A 130 8.89 5.54 1.79
CA ASN A 130 8.59 4.30 2.51
C ASN A 130 7.18 4.25 3.14
N ILE A 131 6.20 4.94 2.53
CA ILE A 131 4.83 4.97 3.04
C ILE A 131 4.12 3.66 2.70
N PHE A 132 4.36 3.15 1.50
CA PHE A 132 3.80 1.89 1.03
C PHE A 132 4.87 0.99 0.40
N SER A 133 4.81 -0.30 0.75
CA SER A 133 5.55 -1.35 0.06
C SER A 133 4.85 -1.73 -1.25
N GLU A 134 5.56 -2.39 -2.19
CA GLU A 134 4.93 -2.93 -3.41
C GLU A 134 3.74 -3.85 -3.11
N ARG A 135 3.82 -4.63 -2.03
CA ARG A 135 2.71 -5.49 -1.59
C ARG A 135 1.50 -4.67 -1.14
N SER A 136 1.73 -3.55 -0.46
CA SER A 136 0.66 -2.63 -0.04
C SER A 136 0.03 -1.94 -1.24
N ILE A 137 0.86 -1.55 -2.21
CA ILE A 137 0.44 -0.91 -3.47
C ILE A 137 -0.42 -1.87 -4.30
N ALA A 138 0.03 -3.12 -4.47
CA ALA A 138 -0.74 -4.16 -5.15
C ALA A 138 -2.10 -4.46 -4.48
N ARG A 139 -2.26 -4.07 -3.21
CA ARG A 139 -3.51 -4.16 -2.43
C ARG A 139 -4.25 -2.82 -2.30
N MET A 140 -3.88 -1.83 -3.10
CA MET A 140 -4.55 -0.53 -3.25
C MET A 140 -4.57 0.32 -1.96
N LEU A 141 -3.67 0.06 -1.01
CA LEU A 141 -3.68 0.78 0.27
C LEU A 141 -3.31 2.28 0.12
N GLU A 142 -2.57 2.62 -0.93
CA GLU A 142 -2.26 3.97 -1.37
C GLU A 142 -3.50 4.70 -1.91
N ALA A 143 -4.36 4.02 -2.66
CA ALA A 143 -5.66 4.56 -3.06
C ALA A 143 -6.60 4.75 -1.84
N GLU A 144 -6.55 3.85 -0.86
CA GLU A 144 -7.32 3.99 0.39
C GLU A 144 -6.87 5.23 1.18
N LEU A 145 -5.56 5.39 1.40
CA LEU A 145 -5.05 6.57 2.12
C LEU A 145 -5.32 7.85 1.35
N THR A 146 -5.13 7.86 0.02
CA THR A 146 -5.47 9.01 -0.83
C THR A 146 -6.94 9.41 -0.68
N SER A 147 -7.83 8.42 -0.55
CA SER A 147 -9.25 8.64 -0.26
C SER A 147 -9.44 9.28 1.12
N GLU A 148 -8.82 8.74 2.17
CA GLU A 148 -8.90 9.31 3.52
C GLU A 148 -8.43 10.77 3.58
N LEU A 149 -7.32 11.08 2.92
CA LEU A 149 -6.72 12.42 2.86
C LEU A 149 -7.63 13.40 2.11
N SER A 150 -8.16 12.98 0.96
CA SER A 150 -9.05 13.80 0.15
C SER A 150 -10.38 14.06 0.84
N ILE A 151 -10.92 13.08 1.57
CA ILE A 151 -12.10 13.25 2.43
C ILE A 151 -11.80 14.22 3.58
N ALA A 152 -10.60 14.14 4.17
CA ALA A 152 -10.20 15.08 5.22
C ALA A 152 -10.19 16.53 4.72
N LEU A 153 -9.69 16.78 3.50
CA LEU A 153 -9.75 18.10 2.88
C LEU A 153 -11.18 18.59 2.62
N PHE A 154 -12.05 17.67 2.21
CA PHE A 154 -13.41 17.99 1.79
C PHE A 154 -14.37 18.20 2.97
N ASP A 155 -14.32 17.33 3.98
CA ASP A 155 -15.31 17.28 5.08
C ASP A 155 -14.69 17.24 6.48
N GLY A 156 -13.36 17.37 6.59
CA GLY A 156 -12.63 17.31 7.85
C GLY A 156 -12.26 15.88 8.26
N MET A 157 -11.49 15.76 9.35
CA MET A 157 -11.04 14.46 9.86
C MET A 157 -12.23 13.57 10.21
N GLN A 158 -12.18 12.30 9.79
CA GLN A 158 -13.26 11.33 9.95
C GLN A 158 -12.97 10.33 11.07
N ASP A 159 -14.02 9.73 11.64
CA ASP A 159 -13.90 8.59 12.55
C ASP A 159 -13.85 7.28 11.75
N LYS A 160 -12.74 6.56 11.86
CA LYS A 160 -12.49 5.29 11.17
C LYS A 160 -12.59 5.44 9.64
N LYS A 161 -12.60 4.30 8.95
CA LYS A 161 -12.63 4.21 7.48
C LYS A 161 -14.02 3.99 6.89
N LYS A 162 -15.08 3.93 7.72
CA LYS A 162 -16.45 3.68 7.24
C LYS A 162 -16.96 4.80 6.33
N SER A 163 -16.54 6.04 6.60
CA SER A 163 -16.88 7.19 5.76
C SER A 163 -16.39 7.04 4.32
N ILE A 164 -15.32 6.28 4.05
CA ILE A 164 -14.82 6.07 2.69
C ILE A 164 -15.92 5.45 1.82
N ASP A 165 -16.60 4.41 2.29
CA ASP A 165 -17.69 3.77 1.55
C ASP A 165 -18.87 4.71 1.28
N GLU A 166 -19.15 5.61 2.23
CA GLU A 166 -20.18 6.64 2.10
C GLU A 166 -19.80 7.68 1.04
N PHE A 167 -18.55 8.13 1.02
CA PHE A 167 -18.05 9.10 0.03
C PHE A 167 -17.94 8.51 -1.37
N TYR A 168 -17.51 7.26 -1.50
CA TYR A 168 -17.53 6.54 -2.78
C TYR A 168 -18.94 6.44 -3.34
N GLY A 169 -19.93 6.07 -2.52
CA GLY A 169 -21.33 6.01 -2.96
C GLY A 169 -21.96 7.37 -3.23
N LYS A 170 -21.69 8.36 -2.38
CA LYS A 170 -22.24 9.73 -2.50
C LYS A 170 -21.74 10.45 -3.76
N PHE A 171 -20.50 10.21 -4.16
CA PHE A 171 -19.86 10.88 -5.30
C PHE A 171 -19.64 9.94 -6.49
N GLU A 172 -20.54 8.97 -6.64
CA GLU A 172 -20.51 8.03 -7.75
C GLU A 172 -20.79 8.75 -9.08
N GLU A 173 -21.85 9.55 -9.13
CA GLU A 173 -22.19 10.33 -10.33
C GLU A 173 -21.33 11.59 -10.44
N GLU A 174 -21.43 12.46 -9.44
CA GLU A 174 -20.75 13.74 -9.40
C GLU A 174 -19.89 13.87 -8.15
N TYR A 175 -18.65 14.33 -8.32
CA TYR A 175 -17.78 14.73 -7.23
C TYR A 175 -17.65 16.26 -7.17
N PRO A 176 -18.43 16.95 -6.31
CA PRO A 176 -18.40 18.40 -6.22
C PRO A 176 -17.02 18.93 -5.84
N ALA A 177 -16.62 20.04 -6.45
CA ALA A 177 -15.33 20.68 -6.21
C ALA A 177 -14.09 19.77 -6.44
N ARG A 178 -14.24 18.67 -7.22
CA ARG A 178 -13.16 17.73 -7.57
C ARG A 178 -11.84 18.42 -7.91
N LEU A 179 -11.86 19.31 -8.90
CA LEU A 179 -10.64 19.99 -9.38
C LEU A 179 -9.96 20.81 -8.28
N GLN A 180 -10.73 21.46 -7.41
CA GLN A 180 -10.18 22.22 -6.29
C GLN A 180 -9.56 21.27 -5.25
N ASN A 181 -10.22 20.15 -4.95
CA ASN A 181 -9.71 19.20 -3.97
C ASN A 181 -8.43 18.50 -4.46
N GLU A 182 -8.41 18.07 -5.73
CA GLU A 182 -7.21 17.50 -6.36
C GLU A 182 -6.06 18.50 -6.39
N LYS A 183 -6.33 19.77 -6.74
CA LYS A 183 -5.31 20.83 -6.71
C LYS A 183 -4.73 21.02 -5.31
N ARG A 184 -5.59 21.13 -4.29
CA ARG A 184 -5.15 21.27 -2.89
C ARG A 184 -4.34 20.06 -2.43
N PHE A 185 -4.74 18.86 -2.81
CA PHE A 185 -4.00 17.64 -2.51
C PHE A 185 -2.56 17.72 -3.02
N ARG A 186 -2.38 18.01 -4.32
CA ARG A 186 -1.05 18.15 -4.94
C ARG A 186 -0.21 19.22 -4.23
N GLU A 187 -0.80 20.40 -4.02
CA GLU A 187 -0.15 21.51 -3.32
C GLU A 187 0.33 21.15 -1.90
N ILE A 188 -0.37 20.25 -1.20
CA ILE A 188 0.04 19.77 0.14
C ILE A 188 1.18 18.76 0.03
N ILE A 189 1.12 17.84 -0.93
CA ILE A 189 2.21 16.89 -1.17
C ILE A 189 3.49 17.63 -1.57
N ASP A 190 3.38 18.68 -2.39
CA ASP A 190 4.50 19.53 -2.78
C ASP A 190 5.08 20.26 -1.56
N GLU A 191 4.23 20.88 -0.73
CA GLU A 191 4.68 21.55 0.51
C GLU A 191 5.36 20.56 1.47
N ILE A 192 4.89 19.33 1.57
CA ILE A 192 5.56 18.27 2.35
C ILE A 192 6.92 17.94 1.73
N ASN A 193 7.01 17.72 0.42
CA ASN A 193 8.29 17.46 -0.24
C ASN A 193 9.29 18.61 -0.07
N GLU A 194 8.83 19.86 -0.13
CA GLU A 194 9.66 21.05 0.11
C GLU A 194 10.11 21.17 1.57
N THR A 195 9.28 20.72 2.52
CA THR A 195 9.60 20.78 3.95
C THR A 195 10.60 19.69 4.36
N PHE A 196 10.53 18.51 3.75
CA PHE A 196 11.33 17.34 4.09
C PHE A 196 12.22 16.96 2.90
N ASP A 197 13.26 17.74 2.68
CA ASP A 197 14.24 17.56 1.58
C ASP A 197 14.94 16.20 1.63
N GLN A 198 15.29 15.72 2.83
CA GLN A 198 15.83 14.38 3.07
C GLN A 198 14.74 13.28 3.12
N GLY A 199 13.48 13.66 2.96
CA GLY A 199 12.32 12.79 3.08
C GLY A 199 11.90 12.51 4.53
N ILE A 200 10.82 11.74 4.66
CA ILE A 200 10.24 11.27 5.92
C ILE A 200 10.39 9.75 6.09
N GLY A 201 11.04 9.07 5.14
CA GLY A 201 11.12 7.60 5.06
C GLY A 201 11.71 6.95 6.31
N ASP A 202 12.69 7.60 6.93
CA ASP A 202 13.37 7.09 8.14
C ASP A 202 12.71 7.56 9.44
N THR A 203 11.59 8.27 9.36
CA THR A 203 10.83 8.76 10.52
C THR A 203 9.61 7.88 10.78
N GLN A 204 8.97 8.06 11.94
CA GLN A 204 7.70 7.38 12.20
C GLN A 204 6.54 7.88 11.31
N PHE A 205 6.72 9.03 10.65
CA PHE A 205 5.71 9.66 9.79
C PHE A 205 5.61 9.05 8.40
N SER A 206 6.50 8.12 8.02
CA SER A 206 6.28 7.24 6.86
C SER A 206 5.07 6.31 7.08
N ARG A 207 4.72 5.98 8.33
CA ARG A 207 3.53 5.17 8.62
C ARG A 207 2.24 5.93 8.28
N ALA A 208 1.34 5.28 7.54
CA ALA A 208 0.09 5.88 7.05
C ALA A 208 -0.72 6.70 8.08
N PRO A 209 -0.94 6.26 9.34
CA PRO A 209 -1.71 7.05 10.31
C PRO A 209 -1.04 8.36 10.76
N LEU A 210 0.29 8.41 10.71
CA LEU A 210 1.07 9.60 11.04
C LEU A 210 1.27 10.48 9.81
N PHE A 211 1.46 9.89 8.63
CA PHE A 211 1.40 10.63 7.37
C PHE A 211 0.06 11.36 7.23
N TYR A 212 -1.06 10.69 7.57
CA TYR A 212 -2.37 11.32 7.63
C TYR A 212 -2.39 12.57 8.52
N THR A 213 -1.78 12.47 9.72
CA THR A 213 -1.68 13.61 10.64
C THR A 213 -0.85 14.73 10.05
N LEU A 214 0.33 14.43 9.48
CA LEU A 214 1.21 15.42 8.86
C LEU A 214 0.50 16.15 7.72
N PHE A 215 -0.12 15.39 6.82
CA PHE A 215 -0.91 15.95 5.73
C PHE A 215 -2.02 16.86 6.25
N CYS A 216 -2.76 16.45 7.27
CA CYS A 216 -3.81 17.27 7.85
C CYS A 216 -3.28 18.56 8.48
N VAL A 217 -2.13 18.53 9.15
CA VAL A 217 -1.49 19.70 9.75
C VAL A 217 -1.09 20.71 8.67
N VAL A 218 -0.44 20.26 7.60
CA VAL A 218 -0.08 21.11 6.45
C VAL A 218 -1.33 21.63 5.74
N ALA A 219 -2.32 20.77 5.50
CA ALA A 219 -3.59 21.15 4.90
C ALA A 219 -4.31 22.24 5.71
N HIS A 220 -4.36 22.10 7.03
CA HIS A 220 -5.00 23.09 7.89
C HIS A 220 -4.22 24.40 7.87
N ARG A 221 -2.88 24.37 7.91
CA ARG A 221 -2.06 25.60 7.82
C ARG A 221 -2.28 26.34 6.49
N ARG A 222 -2.36 25.59 5.39
CA ARG A 222 -2.45 26.15 4.03
C ARG A 222 -3.86 26.60 3.63
N PHE A 223 -4.89 25.82 3.96
CA PHE A 223 -6.27 26.08 3.49
C PHE A 223 -7.32 26.15 4.59
N GLY A 224 -7.02 25.57 5.75
CA GLY A 224 -7.98 25.35 6.83
C GLY A 224 -8.85 24.13 6.58
N LEU A 225 -8.63 23.10 7.39
CA LEU A 225 -9.48 21.91 7.38
C LEU A 225 -10.89 22.22 7.89
N PRO A 226 -11.94 21.70 7.23
CA PRO A 226 -13.31 21.77 7.75
C PRO A 226 -13.42 21.16 9.15
N LYS A 227 -14.34 21.68 9.97
CA LYS A 227 -14.65 21.20 11.33
C LYS A 227 -13.44 21.20 12.29
N CYS A 228 -12.35 21.87 11.92
CA CYS A 228 -11.19 22.06 12.78
C CYS A 228 -11.35 23.34 13.61
N SER A 229 -11.20 23.25 14.93
CA SER A 229 -11.35 24.38 15.85
C SER A 229 -10.13 25.28 15.94
N PHE A 230 -8.99 24.86 15.39
CA PHE A 230 -7.75 25.64 15.43
C PHE A 230 -7.82 26.81 14.46
N ALA A 231 -7.30 27.96 14.87
CA ALA A 231 -7.14 29.10 13.99
C ALA A 231 -6.00 28.82 13.00
N THR A 232 -6.16 29.26 11.76
CA THR A 232 -5.15 29.10 10.73
C THR A 232 -5.04 30.35 9.85
N PRO A 233 -3.81 30.77 9.48
CA PRO A 233 -3.60 31.88 8.58
C PRO A 233 -3.97 31.59 7.12
N LYS A 234 -4.14 30.31 6.74
CA LYS A 234 -4.42 29.88 5.35
C LYS A 234 -3.36 30.38 4.35
N LYS A 235 -2.09 30.11 4.65
CA LYS A 235 -0.92 30.50 3.84
C LYS A 235 0.04 29.32 3.66
N SER A 236 0.86 29.39 2.63
CA SER A 236 2.02 28.49 2.48
C SER A 236 3.00 28.65 3.65
N LEU A 237 3.75 27.59 3.94
CA LEU A 237 4.72 27.62 5.02
C LEU A 237 5.93 28.43 4.57
N ASN A 238 6.41 29.32 5.45
CA ASN A 238 7.70 29.98 5.26
C ASN A 238 8.86 29.08 5.75
N ALA A 239 10.11 29.49 5.48
CA ALA A 239 11.29 28.71 5.83
C ALA A 239 11.39 28.34 7.32
N ALA A 240 11.02 29.26 8.23
CA ALA A 240 11.02 28.98 9.66
C ALA A 240 9.93 27.96 10.04
N GLU A 241 8.72 28.13 9.51
CA GLU A 241 7.61 27.18 9.72
C GLU A 241 7.93 25.77 9.20
N ARG A 242 8.67 25.66 8.10
CA ARG A 242 9.15 24.37 7.57
C ARG A 242 10.19 23.74 8.48
N ALA A 243 11.16 24.52 8.96
CA ALA A 243 12.17 24.04 9.91
C ALA A 243 11.55 23.55 11.22
N ASP A 244 10.59 24.30 11.77
CA ASP A 244 9.88 23.94 13.01
C ASP A 244 9.02 22.68 12.83
N LEU A 245 8.32 22.56 11.69
CA LEU A 245 7.56 21.35 11.36
C LEU A 245 8.48 20.12 11.23
N SER A 246 9.63 20.27 10.58
CA SER A 246 10.63 19.21 10.43
C SER A 246 11.20 18.75 11.78
N ASP A 247 11.58 19.70 12.63
CA ASP A 247 12.06 19.41 13.98
C ASP A 247 10.99 18.74 14.85
N ALA A 248 9.73 19.20 14.76
CA ALA A 248 8.61 18.58 15.45
C ALA A 248 8.39 17.12 15.02
N VAL A 249 8.42 16.83 13.72
CA VAL A 249 8.28 15.47 13.17
C VAL A 249 9.38 14.54 13.68
N ARG A 250 10.63 15.01 13.69
CA ARG A 250 11.78 14.25 14.19
C ARG A 250 11.64 13.95 15.68
N ARG A 251 11.42 14.98 16.51
CA ARG A 251 11.27 14.80 17.97
C ARG A 251 10.11 13.89 18.36
N LEU A 252 9.01 13.97 17.62
CA LEU A 252 7.84 13.11 17.84
C LEU A 252 8.09 11.66 17.40
N SER A 253 8.90 11.46 16.35
CA SER A 253 9.36 10.13 15.94
C SER A 253 10.25 9.51 17.01
N ASP A 254 11.24 10.25 17.51
CA ASP A 254 12.14 9.79 18.58
C ASP A 254 11.37 9.42 19.85
N ALA A 255 10.33 10.20 20.20
CA ALA A 255 9.50 9.91 21.36
C ALA A 255 8.69 8.62 21.22
N ILE A 256 8.24 8.29 20.01
CA ILE A 256 7.57 7.02 19.75
C ILE A 256 8.55 5.85 19.87
N GLU A 257 9.76 5.97 19.32
CA GLU A 257 10.77 4.91 19.41
C GLU A 257 11.19 4.64 20.85
N LYS A 258 11.52 5.69 21.61
CA LYS A 258 11.80 5.58 23.05
C LYS A 258 10.68 4.87 23.80
N ALA A 259 9.42 5.22 23.52
CA ALA A 259 8.29 4.57 24.18
C ALA A 259 8.15 3.08 23.83
N LYS A 260 8.51 2.67 22.61
CA LYS A 260 8.52 1.25 22.22
C LYS A 260 9.65 0.48 22.91
N GLU A 261 10.77 1.14 23.17
CA GLU A 261 11.93 0.58 23.89
C GLU A 261 11.70 0.52 25.41
N GLY A 262 10.62 1.12 25.91
CA GLY A 262 10.28 1.16 27.34
C GLY A 262 10.90 2.35 28.08
N ASP A 263 11.51 3.28 27.36
CA ASP A 263 12.12 4.48 27.94
C ASP A 263 11.07 5.49 28.41
N ALA A 264 11.47 6.30 29.40
CA ALA A 264 10.65 7.40 29.89
C ALA A 264 10.48 8.49 28.82
N ILE A 265 9.22 8.83 28.52
CA ILE A 265 8.87 9.94 27.63
C ILE A 265 8.30 11.13 28.41
N PRO A 266 8.55 12.37 27.97
CA PRO A 266 7.97 13.55 28.60
C PRO A 266 6.45 13.49 28.67
N ASN A 267 5.86 13.95 29.78
CA ASN A 267 4.39 13.96 29.97
C ASN A 267 3.66 14.70 28.84
N SER A 268 4.26 15.74 28.27
CA SER A 268 3.70 16.50 27.15
C SER A 268 3.60 15.70 25.83
N LEU A 269 4.27 14.55 25.73
CA LEU A 269 4.29 13.68 24.55
C LEU A 269 3.49 12.39 24.74
N GLN A 270 3.12 12.03 25.97
CA GLN A 270 2.39 10.79 26.27
C GLN A 270 1.08 10.69 25.48
N THR A 271 0.30 11.77 25.39
CA THR A 271 -0.94 11.78 24.60
C THR A 271 -0.70 11.49 23.13
N PHE A 272 0.35 12.07 22.53
CA PHE A 272 0.69 11.84 21.13
C PHE A 272 1.15 10.40 20.88
N VAL A 273 2.03 9.89 21.74
CA VAL A 273 2.54 8.52 21.63
C VAL A 273 1.40 7.52 21.78
N ALA A 274 0.55 7.66 22.81
CA ALA A 274 -0.62 6.79 22.99
C ALA A 274 -1.55 6.79 21.77
N ALA A 275 -1.84 7.99 21.23
CA ALA A 275 -2.65 8.16 20.03
C ALA A 275 -1.98 7.63 18.76
N SER A 276 -0.67 7.38 18.76
CA SER A 276 0.11 6.87 17.62
C SER A 276 0.35 5.36 17.66
N LEU A 277 -0.01 4.70 18.76
CA LEU A 277 0.17 3.26 18.96
C LEU A 277 -1.13 2.47 18.92
N THR A 278 -2.25 3.06 19.33
CA THR A 278 -3.54 2.35 19.44
C THR A 278 -4.68 3.11 18.77
N GLN A 279 -5.63 2.37 18.18
CA GLN A 279 -6.85 2.91 17.58
C GLN A 279 -6.60 4.11 16.65
N THR A 280 -5.56 4.01 15.83
CA THR A 280 -4.95 5.17 15.17
C THR A 280 -5.87 5.85 14.16
N ASP A 281 -6.90 5.17 13.70
CA ASP A 281 -7.92 5.64 12.76
C ASP A 281 -9.17 6.23 13.43
N ASN A 282 -9.33 6.12 14.76
CA ASN A 282 -10.41 6.77 15.49
C ASN A 282 -10.21 8.30 15.51
N ILE A 283 -11.32 9.05 15.51
CA ILE A 283 -11.31 10.52 15.43
C ILE A 283 -10.54 11.16 16.58
N LYS A 284 -10.69 10.64 17.80
CA LYS A 284 -10.05 11.21 18.99
C LYS A 284 -8.51 11.09 18.92
N PRO A 285 -7.92 9.91 18.68
CA PRO A 285 -6.50 9.79 18.37
C PRO A 285 -6.02 10.67 17.21
N ARG A 286 -6.77 10.77 16.10
CA ARG A 286 -6.41 11.68 14.98
C ARG A 286 -6.32 13.14 15.45
N GLN A 287 -7.32 13.61 16.19
CA GLN A 287 -7.36 14.98 16.74
C GLN A 287 -6.24 15.23 17.75
N ASP A 288 -5.92 14.25 18.60
CA ASP A 288 -4.85 14.37 19.58
C ASP A 288 -3.48 14.44 18.91
N ARG A 289 -3.23 13.59 17.90
CA ARG A 289 -2.00 13.68 17.09
C ARG A 289 -1.90 15.01 16.36
N PHE A 290 -2.98 15.44 15.73
CA PHE A 290 -3.07 16.73 15.04
C PHE A 290 -2.73 17.87 15.98
N ARG A 291 -3.38 17.96 17.14
CA ARG A 291 -3.17 19.05 18.11
C ARG A 291 -1.71 19.15 18.55
N VAL A 292 -1.10 18.02 18.91
CA VAL A 292 0.28 18.02 19.40
C VAL A 292 1.27 18.40 18.30
N LEU A 293 1.11 17.86 17.08
CA LEU A 293 1.98 18.23 15.97
C LEU A 293 1.78 19.70 15.58
N TYR A 294 0.53 20.16 15.45
CA TYR A 294 0.22 21.53 15.05
C TYR A 294 0.81 22.58 16.01
N HIS A 295 0.64 22.40 17.32
CA HIS A 295 1.20 23.33 18.30
C HIS A 295 2.73 23.35 18.33
N ARG A 296 3.38 22.21 18.06
CA ARG A 296 4.84 22.13 18.03
C ARG A 296 5.42 22.71 16.75
N ALA A 297 4.74 22.52 15.62
CA ALA A 297 5.18 23.01 14.32
C ALA A 297 4.90 24.51 14.14
N PHE A 298 3.84 25.04 14.76
CA PHE A 298 3.40 26.42 14.58
C PHE A 298 3.12 27.07 15.95
N PRO A 299 4.16 27.35 16.75
CA PRO A 299 4.01 28.11 17.98
C PRO A 299 3.42 29.50 17.67
N SER A 300 2.54 29.97 18.57
CA SER A 300 1.89 31.28 18.47
C SER A 300 2.85 32.42 18.76
#